data_AF-A0A7J3XWJ4-F1
#
_entry.id   AF-A0A7J3XWJ4-F1
#
_cell.length_a   1.000
_cell.length_b   1.000
_cell.length_c   1.000
_cell.angle_alpha   90.00
_cell.angle_beta   90.00
_cell.angle_gamma   90.00
#
_symmetry.space_group_name_H-M   'P 1'
#
loop_
_entity.id
_entity.type
_entity.pdbx_description
1 polymer ?
#
loop_
_entity_poly.entity_id
_entity_poly.type
_entity_poly.pdbx_seq_one_letter_code
_entity_poly.pdbx_strand_id
1 'polypeptide(L)' 'MSCPTCPLLSHPWLELEYFKCLRCGNTWLDHPLEAEAWRCPSCEGEGIPIKMVEHGRAAGPRVEAKG' A
#
# COMPACT_ATOMS: atom_id res chain seq x y z
N MET A 1 -4.90 -11.75 33.36
CA MET A 1 -4.25 -10.43 33.17
C MET A 1 -2.84 -10.69 32.63
N SER A 2 -2.54 -10.11 31.46
CA SER A 2 -1.23 -9.88 30.83
C SER A 2 -0.31 -11.08 30.55
N CYS A 3 -0.09 -11.39 29.27
CA CYS A 3 0.92 -12.35 28.82
C CYS A 3 2.33 -11.73 28.99
N PRO A 4 3.26 -12.33 29.75
CA PRO A 4 4.57 -11.76 30.09
C PRO A 4 5.62 -11.89 28.96
N THR A 5 5.23 -12.41 27.80
CA THR A 5 6.16 -12.78 26.72
C THR A 5 5.63 -12.35 25.36
N CYS A 6 5.15 -11.11 25.24
CA CYS A 6 5.21 -10.46 23.95
C CYS A 6 6.63 -9.87 23.86
N PRO A 7 7.60 -10.53 23.21
CA PRO A 7 8.75 -9.79 22.73
C PRO A 7 8.15 -8.71 21.82
N LEU A 8 8.18 -7.47 22.29
CA LEU A 8 8.05 -6.31 21.43
C LEU A 8 8.99 -6.60 20.27
N LEU A 9 8.38 -6.95 19.14
CA LEU A 9 9.01 -7.33 17.90
C LEU A 9 9.92 -6.16 17.54
N SER A 10 11.18 -6.21 17.96
CA SER A 10 12.26 -5.33 17.53
C SER A 10 12.67 -5.74 16.12
N HIS A 11 11.68 -5.97 15.26
CA HIS A 11 11.89 -6.11 13.85
C HIS A 11 12.12 -4.68 13.35
N PRO A 12 13.19 -4.42 12.59
CA PRO A 12 13.25 -3.18 11.83
C PRO A 12 11.95 -3.12 11.03
N TRP A 13 11.18 -2.04 11.22
CA TRP A 13 9.97 -1.81 10.46
C TRP A 13 10.37 -1.87 8.99
N LEU A 14 9.90 -2.90 8.28
CA LEU A 14 10.24 -3.10 6.87
C LEU A 14 9.67 -1.90 6.11
N GLU A 15 10.54 -1.05 5.58
CA GLU A 15 10.13 0.12 4.82
C GLU A 15 9.65 -0.35 3.45
N LEU A 16 8.33 -0.42 3.29
CA LEU A 16 7.67 -0.79 2.03
C LEU A 16 7.24 0.46 1.27
N GLU A 17 7.35 0.41 -0.06
CA GLU A 17 6.92 1.47 -0.96
C GLU A 17 5.82 0.97 -1.90
N TYR A 18 4.89 1.87 -2.25
CA TYR A 18 3.85 1.56 -3.23
C TYR A 18 4.40 1.75 -4.63
N PHE A 19 4.11 0.81 -5.52
CA PHE A 19 4.43 0.86 -6.94
C PHE A 19 3.17 0.85 -7.79
N LYS A 20 3.21 1.52 -8.95
CA LYS A 20 2.14 1.51 -9.94
C LYS A 20 2.68 1.08 -11.30
N CYS A 21 2.04 0.08 -11.91
CA CYS A 21 2.42 -0.43 -13.22
C CYS A 21 2.06 0.57 -14.32
N LEU A 22 3.03 0.88 -15.18
CA LEU A 22 2.82 1.75 -16.34
C LEU A 22 2.02 1.08 -17.46
N ARG A 23 1.95 -0.27 -17.47
CA ARG A 23 1.27 -1.05 -18.50
C ARG A 23 -0.19 -1.35 -18.17
N CYS A 24 -0.47 -1.96 -17.01
CA CYS A 24 -1.83 -2.39 -16.64
C CYS A 24 -2.48 -1.55 -15.55
N GLY A 25 -1.74 -0.61 -14.93
CA GLY A 25 -2.26 0.24 -13.85
C GLY A 25 -2.39 -0.44 -12.48
N ASN A 26 -2.01 -1.71 -12.35
CA ASN A 26 -1.98 -2.40 -11.05
C ASN A 26 -1.12 -1.64 -10.03
N THR A 27 -1.53 -1.63 -8.77
CA THR A 27 -0.80 -1.01 -7.67
C THR A 27 -0.48 -2.08 -6.63
N TRP A 28 0.78 -2.15 -6.18
CA TRP A 28 1.24 -3.13 -5.19
C TRP A 28 2.21 -2.49 -4.21
N LEU A 29 2.48 -3.19 -3.11
CA LEU A 29 3.37 -2.78 -2.04
C LEU A 29 4.56 -3.75 -2.01
N ASP A 30 5.78 -3.23 -2.09
CA ASP A 30 6.99 -4.05 -2.08
C ASP A 30 8.17 -3.31 -1.46
N HIS A 31 9.28 -4.01 -1.21
CA HIS A 31 10.48 -3.45 -0.60
C HIS A 31 11.39 -2.84 -1.68
N PRO A 32 11.71 -1.54 -1.65
CA PRO A 32 12.39 -0.85 -2.75
C PRO A 32 13.83 -1.31 -2.99
N LEU A 33 14.44 -2.03 -2.03
CA LEU A 33 15.78 -2.61 -2.20
C LEU A 33 15.76 -4.00 -2.85
N GLU A 34 14.59 -4.62 -3.01
CA GLU A 34 14.48 -5.89 -3.72
C GLU A 34 14.62 -5.64 -5.23
N ALA A 35 15.48 -6.44 -5.87
CA ALA A 35 15.86 -6.24 -7.27
C ALA A 35 14.68 -6.33 -8.26
N GLU A 36 13.57 -6.96 -7.85
CA GLU A 36 12.38 -7.16 -8.67
C GLU A 36 11.15 -6.36 -8.18
N ALA A 37 11.30 -5.48 -7.18
CA ALA A 37 10.18 -4.71 -6.61
C ALA A 37 9.44 -3.85 -7.65
N TRP A 38 10.15 -3.40 -8.69
CA TRP A 38 9.61 -2.62 -9.80
C TRP A 38 8.82 -3.47 -10.82
N ARG A 39 8.84 -4.80 -10.74
CA ARG A 39 8.10 -5.67 -11.68
C ARG A 39 6.66 -5.86 -11.23
N CYS A 40 5.72 -5.57 -12.12
CA CYS A 40 4.31 -5.72 -11.84
C CYS A 40 3.92 -7.20 -11.70
N PRO A 41 3.34 -7.63 -10.57
CA PRO A 41 2.97 -9.03 -10.34
C PRO A 41 1.85 -9.52 -11.27
N SER A 42 1.07 -8.60 -11.87
CA SER A 42 -0.05 -8.96 -12.75
C SER A 42 0.30 -9.12 -14.23
N CYS A 43 1.33 -8.43 -14.72
CA CYS A 43 1.63 -8.40 -16.17
C CYS A 43 3.12 -8.36 -16.50
N GLU A 44 3.97 -8.48 -15.48
CA GLU A 44 5.44 -8.43 -15.55
C GLU A 44 6.01 -7.14 -16.17
N GLY A 45 5.17 -6.13 -16.38
CA GLY A 45 5.57 -4.81 -16.87
C GLY A 45 6.26 -3.97 -15.79
N GLU A 46 6.87 -2.88 -16.21
CA GLU A 46 7.56 -1.94 -15.32
C GLU A 46 6.58 -1.13 -14.45
N GLY A 47 6.93 -0.96 -13.19
CA GLY A 47 6.26 -0.12 -12.21
C GLY A 47 7.15 1.01 -11.72
N ILE A 48 6.51 2.10 -11.31
CA ILE A 48 7.17 3.26 -10.70
C ILE A 48 6.70 3.44 -9.26
N PRO A 49 7.56 3.89 -8.33
CA PRO A 49 7.15 4.20 -6.99
C PRO A 49 6.17 5.37 -6.99
N ILE A 50 5.13 5.28 -6.17
CA ILE A 50 4.12 6.32 -5.98
C ILE A 50 3.95 6.63 -4.50
N LYS A 51 3.69 7.90 -4.20
CA LYS A 51 3.21 8.31 -2.87
C LYS A 51 1.69 8.34 -2.92
N MET A 52 1.03 7.53 -2.10
CA MET A 52 -0.41 7.69 -1.91
C MET A 52 -0.63 9.02 -1.18
N VAL A 53 -1.10 10.02 -1.92
CA VAL A 53 -1.60 11.24 -1.31
C VAL A 53 -2.94 10.87 -0.69
N GLU A 54 -3.06 11.05 0.62
CA GLU A 54 -4.34 10.92 1.33
C GLU A 54 -5.27 12.03 0.81
N HIS A 55 -5.92 11.82 -0.33
CA HIS A 55 -7.04 12.63 -0.74
C HIS A 55 -8.17 12.29 0.24
N GLY A 56 -8.42 13.26 1.12
CA GLY A 56 -9.06 13.07 2.41
C GLY A 56 -10.50 12.58 2.35
N ARG A 57 -11.01 12.27 3.55
CA ARG A 57 -12.42 12.03 3.91
C ARG A 57 -13.28 11.63 2.73
N ALA A 58 -13.61 10.35 2.67
CA ALA A 58 -14.80 9.89 1.96
C ALA A 58 -15.98 10.81 2.35
N ALA A 59 -16.27 11.79 1.49
CA ALA A 59 -17.56 12.43 1.45
C ALA A 59 -18.49 11.32 0.96
N GLY A 60 -18.92 10.49 1.91
CA GLY A 60 -20.02 9.57 1.67
C GLY A 60 -21.17 10.38 1.06
N PRO A 61 -21.91 9.80 0.10
CA PRO A 61 -23.00 10.50 -0.52
C PRO A 61 -23.94 11.03 0.58
N ARG A 62 -24.15 12.34 0.59
CA ARG A 62 -25.18 13.03 1.37
C ARG A 62 -26.51 12.40 0.96
N VAL A 63 -27.06 11.54 1.81
CA VAL A 63 -28.44 11.06 1.65
C VAL A 63 -29.36 12.24 1.91
N GLU A 64 -29.75 12.95 0.86
CA GLU A 64 -30.92 13.81 0.90
C GLU A 64 -32.15 12.90 0.98
N ALA A 65 -32.68 12.72 2.19
CA ALA A 65 -33.98 12.12 2.40
C ALA A 65 -35.04 13.07 1.79
N LYS A 66 -35.49 12.76 0.58
CA LYS A 66 -36.73 13.28 0.01
C LYS A 66 -37.89 12.35 0.40
N GLY A 67 -38.96 12.94 0.94
CA GLY A 67 -40.30 12.36 0.95
C GLY A 67 -40.81 12.05 2.33
#